data_AF-A0A444HBI0-F1
#
_entry.id   AF-A0A444HBI0-F1
#
_cell.length_a   1.000
_cell.length_b   1.000
_cell.length_c   1.000
_cell.angle_alpha   90.00
_cell.angle_beta   90.00
_cell.angle_gamma   90.00
#
_symmetry.space_group_name_H-M   'P 1'
#
loop_
_entity.id
_entity.type
_entity.pdbx_description
1 polymer ?
#
loop_
_entity_poly.entity_id
_entity_poly.type
_entity_poly.pdbx_seq_one_letter_code
_entity_poly.pdbx_strand_id
1 'polypeptide(L)'
;MDIKSLYASYEALKKSENPYDTIGTKIDLKVLNERLLNDPDPQLRGYAATAMRQIWFKHPKSKDEILKHIKKAIPEEKKEKALEGMIITVQELLKKKLGLKESKYGEVTGDIEASKVKTITALNSSDL
;
A
#
# COMPACT_ATOMS: atom_id res chain seq x y z
N MET A 1 -41.53 2.02 -18.05
CA MET A 1 -40.28 1.27 -17.86
C MET A 1 -40.68 -0.20 -17.72
N ASP A 2 -40.32 -1.05 -18.68
CA ASP A 2 -40.75 -2.46 -18.74
C ASP A 2 -39.87 -3.33 -17.82
N ILE A 3 -40.46 -4.31 -17.14
CA ILE A 3 -39.80 -5.21 -16.18
C ILE A 3 -38.62 -5.93 -16.81
N LYS A 4 -38.70 -6.27 -18.10
CA LYS A 4 -37.58 -6.88 -18.83
C LYS A 4 -36.38 -5.93 -18.99
N SER A 5 -36.64 -4.64 -19.19
CA SER A 5 -35.58 -3.62 -19.23
C SER A 5 -34.95 -3.42 -17.85
N LEU A 6 -35.75 -3.48 -16.78
CA LEU A 6 -35.28 -3.39 -15.40
C LEU A 6 -34.35 -4.56 -15.04
N TYR A 7 -34.74 -5.78 -15.44
CA TYR A 7 -33.94 -6.99 -15.25
C TYR A 7 -32.65 -6.97 -16.06
N ALA A 8 -32.69 -6.51 -17.32
CA ALA A 8 -31.48 -6.38 -18.13
C ALA A 8 -30.50 -5.34 -17.56
N SER A 9 -31.00 -4.22 -17.03
CA SER A 9 -30.18 -3.22 -16.32
C SER A 9 -29.59 -3.77 -15.02
N TYR A 10 -30.36 -4.55 -14.26
CA TYR A 10 -29.91 -5.20 -13.03
C TYR A 10 -28.82 -6.26 -13.27
N GLU A 11 -28.98 -7.10 -14.31
CA GLU A 11 -27.97 -8.09 -14.70
C GLU A 11 -26.73 -7.42 -15.31
N ALA A 12 -26.88 -6.29 -16.02
CA ALA A 12 -25.76 -5.48 -16.47
C ALA A 12 -24.98 -4.84 -15.31
N LEU A 13 -25.67 -4.36 -14.27
CA LEU A 13 -25.07 -3.83 -13.04
C LEU A 13 -24.33 -4.92 -12.24
N LYS A 14 -24.91 -6.12 -12.10
CA LYS A 14 -24.23 -7.27 -11.49
C LYS A 14 -22.98 -7.73 -12.25
N LYS A 15 -22.97 -7.57 -13.58
CA LYS A 15 -21.79 -7.85 -14.42
C LYS A 15 -20.75 -6.71 -14.39
N SER A 16 -21.16 -5.47 -14.14
CA SER A 16 -20.24 -4.31 -14.06
C SER A 16 -19.67 -4.08 -12.67
N GLU A 17 -20.35 -4.55 -11.63
CA GLU A 17 -19.91 -4.44 -10.23
C GLU A 17 -20.03 -5.81 -9.54
N ASN A 18 -18.99 -6.63 -9.68
CA ASN A 18 -18.74 -7.64 -8.68
C ASN A 18 -18.39 -6.89 -7.38
N PRO A 19 -19.13 -7.03 -6.26
CA PRO A 19 -18.81 -6.34 -5.00
C PRO A 19 -17.46 -6.75 -4.40
N TYR A 20 -16.80 -7.76 -4.98
CA TYR A 20 -15.43 -8.15 -4.67
C TYR A 20 -14.37 -7.53 -5.60
N ASP A 21 -14.76 -6.87 -6.72
CA ASP A 21 -13.85 -6.13 -7.61
C ASP A 21 -13.45 -4.75 -7.05
N THR A 22 -14.16 -4.26 -6.04
CA THR A 22 -13.79 -3.01 -5.37
C THR A 22 -12.64 -3.18 -4.38
N ILE A 23 -12.22 -4.41 -4.07
CA ILE A 23 -11.13 -4.73 -3.15
C ILE A 23 -9.78 -4.58 -3.86
N GLY A 24 -9.10 -3.48 -3.57
CA GLY A 24 -7.81 -3.09 -4.13
C GLY A 24 -7.88 -1.90 -5.09
N THR A 25 -8.93 -1.07 -4.99
CA THR A 25 -9.13 0.08 -5.85
C THR A 25 -8.46 1.35 -5.30
N LYS A 26 -8.54 2.46 -6.06
CA LYS A 26 -8.09 3.80 -5.60
C LYS A 26 -8.78 4.26 -4.30
N ILE A 27 -10.02 3.84 -4.06
CA ILE A 27 -10.74 4.14 -2.82
C ILE A 27 -10.00 3.52 -1.63
N ASP A 28 -9.51 2.29 -1.78
CA ASP A 28 -8.74 1.60 -0.74
C ASP A 28 -7.40 2.28 -0.49
N LEU A 29 -6.70 2.76 -1.54
CA LEU A 29 -5.45 3.49 -1.35
C LEU A 29 -5.63 4.77 -0.52
N LYS A 30 -6.73 5.50 -0.72
CA LYS A 30 -7.04 6.69 0.08
C LYS A 30 -7.24 6.33 1.56
N VAL A 31 -8.03 5.30 1.84
CA VAL A 31 -8.29 4.84 3.22
C VAL A 31 -7.01 4.31 3.88
N LEU A 32 -6.21 3.54 3.15
CA LEU A 32 -4.94 3.04 3.63
C LEU A 32 -3.95 4.18 3.87
N ASN A 33 -3.93 5.22 3.05
CA ASN A 33 -3.07 6.39 3.28
C ASN A 33 -3.49 7.16 4.54
N GLU A 34 -4.79 7.28 4.80
CA GLU A 34 -5.29 7.88 6.04
C GLU A 34 -4.79 7.08 7.27
N ARG A 35 -4.91 5.76 7.22
CA ARG A 35 -4.39 4.87 8.28
C ARG A 35 -2.87 4.99 8.41
N LEU A 36 -2.14 4.98 7.30
CA LEU A 36 -0.69 5.09 7.25
C LEU A 36 -0.17 6.35 7.95
N LEU A 37 -0.92 7.46 7.89
CA LEU A 37 -0.52 8.74 8.48
C LEU A 37 -1.01 8.91 9.93
N ASN A 38 -2.24 8.48 10.22
CA ASN A 38 -2.97 8.95 11.39
C ASN A 38 -3.39 7.84 12.38
N ASP A 39 -3.22 6.56 12.04
CA ASP A 39 -3.61 5.49 12.96
C ASP A 39 -2.76 5.56 14.24
N PRO A 40 -3.35 5.55 15.46
CA PRO A 40 -2.59 5.61 16.69
C PRO A 40 -1.67 4.38 16.88
N ASP A 41 -2.06 3.23 16.34
CA ASP A 41 -1.29 2.00 16.45
C ASP A 41 -0.23 1.91 15.33
N PRO A 42 1.08 1.91 15.67
CA PRO A 42 2.14 1.78 14.68
C PRO A 42 2.09 0.48 13.87
N GLN A 43 1.57 -0.59 14.45
CA GLN A 43 1.42 -1.86 13.75
C GLN A 43 0.37 -1.73 12.63
N LEU A 44 -0.74 -1.04 12.90
CA LEU A 44 -1.77 -0.76 11.88
C LEU A 44 -1.25 0.17 10.77
N ARG A 45 -0.38 1.13 11.08
CA ARG A 45 0.31 1.93 10.05
C ARG A 45 1.22 1.08 9.17
N GLY A 46 1.99 0.17 9.76
CA GLY A 46 2.79 -0.81 9.03
C GLY A 46 1.94 -1.72 8.13
N TYR A 47 0.80 -2.19 8.66
CA TYR A 47 -0.16 -3.00 7.89
C TYR A 47 -0.82 -2.23 6.75
N ALA A 48 -1.05 -0.92 6.92
CA ALA A 48 -1.54 -0.11 5.82
C ALA A 48 -0.55 -0.09 4.64
N ALA A 49 0.75 0.04 4.92
CA ALA A 49 1.78 -0.03 3.88
C ALA A 49 1.83 -1.42 3.21
N THR A 50 1.78 -2.51 3.98
CA THR A 50 1.80 -3.86 3.39
C THR A 50 0.51 -4.18 2.62
N ALA A 51 -0.64 -3.66 3.03
CA ALA A 51 -1.88 -3.74 2.27
C ALA A 51 -1.76 -2.99 0.93
N MET A 52 -1.13 -1.80 0.91
CA MET A 52 -0.80 -1.11 -0.34
C MET A 52 0.10 -1.96 -1.25
N ARG A 53 1.10 -2.67 -0.70
CA ARG A 53 1.92 -3.64 -1.46
C ARG A 53 1.06 -4.72 -2.12
N GLN A 54 0.06 -5.25 -1.41
CA GLN A 54 -0.88 -6.25 -1.95
C GLN A 54 -1.75 -5.68 -3.08
N ILE A 55 -2.19 -4.42 -2.95
CA ILE A 55 -2.89 -3.69 -4.02
C ILE A 55 -1.99 -3.59 -5.25
N TRP A 56 -0.72 -3.26 -5.08
CA TRP A 56 0.24 -3.18 -6.19
C TRP A 56 0.39 -4.51 -6.94
N PHE A 57 0.42 -5.66 -6.24
CA PHE A 57 0.47 -6.97 -6.91
C PHE A 57 -0.72 -7.22 -7.84
N LYS A 58 -1.91 -6.73 -7.48
CA LYS A 58 -3.12 -6.83 -8.32
C LYS A 58 -3.22 -5.72 -9.37
N HIS A 59 -2.74 -4.53 -9.03
CA HIS A 59 -2.86 -3.32 -9.84
C HIS A 59 -1.50 -2.61 -9.95
N PRO A 60 -0.57 -3.07 -10.82
CA PRO A 60 0.79 -2.53 -10.88
C PRO A 60 0.87 -1.02 -11.16
N LYS A 61 -0.16 -0.45 -11.80
CA LYS A 61 -0.30 1.01 -12.05
C LYS A 61 -0.43 1.84 -10.77
N SER A 62 -0.74 1.24 -9.63
CA SER A 62 -0.81 1.93 -8.32
C SER A 62 0.56 2.25 -7.73
N LYS A 63 1.65 1.71 -8.30
CA LYS A 63 3.02 1.83 -7.78
C LYS A 63 3.39 3.26 -7.38
N ASP A 64 3.25 4.21 -8.30
CA ASP A 64 3.74 5.58 -8.07
C ASP A 64 2.90 6.32 -7.03
N GLU A 65 1.59 6.04 -6.99
CA GLU A 65 0.68 6.57 -5.96
C GLU A 65 1.05 6.04 -4.56
N ILE A 66 1.31 4.74 -4.44
CA ILE A 66 1.76 4.13 -3.18
C ILE A 66 3.10 4.72 -2.72
N LEU A 67 4.07 4.83 -3.63
CA LEU A 67 5.37 5.40 -3.31
C LEU A 67 5.26 6.87 -2.90
N LYS A 68 4.34 7.66 -3.49
CA LYS A 68 4.04 9.03 -3.04
C LYS A 68 3.47 9.08 -1.63
N HIS A 69 2.56 8.16 -1.29
CA HIS A 69 2.02 8.08 0.06
C HIS A 69 3.10 7.77 1.09
N ILE A 70 3.91 6.74 0.84
CA ILE A 70 4.99 6.34 1.75
C ILE A 70 6.05 7.45 1.84
N LYS A 71 6.39 8.13 0.74
CA LYS A 71 7.34 9.27 0.73
C LYS A 71 6.92 10.40 1.67
N LYS A 72 5.62 10.63 1.84
CA LYS A 72 5.09 11.63 2.78
C LYS A 72 5.11 11.14 4.22
N ALA A 73 4.81 9.86 4.45
CA ALA A 73 4.68 9.30 5.80
C ALA A 73 6.03 8.98 6.46
N ILE A 74 6.98 8.42 5.70
CA ILE A 74 8.20 7.84 6.27
C ILE A 74 9.12 8.82 7.02
N PRO A 75 9.27 10.11 6.64
CA PRO A 75 10.15 11.03 7.38
C PRO A 75 9.69 11.25 8.83
N GLU A 76 8.38 11.38 9.03
CA GLU A 76 7.76 11.68 10.33
C GLU A 76 7.60 10.43 11.22
N GLU A 77 7.60 9.24 10.62
CA GLU A 77 7.44 7.99 11.37
C GLU A 77 8.66 7.67 12.24
N LYS A 78 8.41 7.34 13.51
CA LYS A 78 9.45 7.04 14.52
C LYS A 78 9.32 5.63 15.09
N LYS A 79 8.21 4.95 14.86
CA LYS A 79 7.92 3.63 15.41
C LYS A 79 8.41 2.55 14.45
N GLU A 80 9.25 1.66 14.95
CA GLU A 80 9.89 0.60 14.17
C GLU A 80 8.87 -0.27 13.41
N LYS A 81 7.76 -0.65 14.06
CA LYS A 81 6.73 -1.48 13.44
C LYS A 81 6.06 -0.85 12.21
N ALA A 82 5.87 0.46 12.23
CA ALA A 82 5.38 1.17 11.05
C ALA A 82 6.46 1.25 9.97
N LEU A 83 7.70 1.56 10.36
CA LEU A 83 8.84 1.64 9.45
C LEU A 83 9.13 0.30 8.74
N GLU A 84 9.05 -0.83 9.44
CA GLU A 84 9.20 -2.18 8.87
C GLU A 84 8.28 -2.35 7.65
N GLY A 85 6.98 -2.10 7.81
CA GLY A 85 5.99 -2.22 6.74
C GLY A 85 6.22 -1.25 5.58
N MET A 86 6.54 0.02 5.88
CA MET A 86 6.85 1.04 4.87
C MET A 86 8.08 0.67 4.05
N ILE A 87 9.19 0.30 4.71
CA ILE A 87 10.47 0.00 4.07
C ILE A 87 10.36 -1.25 3.22
N ILE A 88 9.81 -2.35 3.75
CA ILE A 88 9.61 -3.59 2.99
C ILE A 88 8.76 -3.34 1.74
N THR A 89 7.70 -2.52 1.87
CA THR A 89 6.86 -2.15 0.73
C THR A 89 7.66 -1.40 -0.34
N VAL A 90 8.46 -0.41 0.05
CA VAL A 90 9.29 0.35 -0.91
C VAL A 90 10.37 -0.52 -1.54
N GLN A 91 11.01 -1.42 -0.77
CA GLN A 91 12.00 -2.36 -1.30
C GLN A 91 11.41 -3.20 -2.44
N GLU A 92 10.19 -3.70 -2.24
CA GLU A 92 9.50 -4.54 -3.22
C GLU A 92 9.09 -3.75 -4.47
N LEU A 93 8.43 -2.61 -4.28
CA LEU A 93 7.93 -1.78 -5.39
C LEU A 93 9.09 -1.21 -6.25
N LEU A 94 10.22 -0.87 -5.63
CA LEU A 94 11.42 -0.39 -6.33
C LEU A 94 12.35 -1.51 -6.79
N LYS A 95 12.13 -2.76 -6.34
CA LYS A 95 13.07 -3.89 -6.51
C LYS A 95 14.49 -3.55 -6.06
N LYS A 96 14.61 -2.83 -4.93
CA LYS A 96 15.90 -2.39 -4.36
C LYS A 96 16.06 -2.93 -2.94
N LYS A 97 17.27 -3.37 -2.59
CA LYS A 97 17.62 -3.75 -1.22
C LYS A 97 17.92 -2.49 -0.42
N LEU A 98 17.11 -2.19 0.60
CA LEU A 98 17.25 -1.02 1.47
C LEU A 98 17.73 -1.40 2.89
N GLY A 99 17.87 -2.70 3.18
CA GLY A 99 18.57 -3.23 4.34
C GLY A 99 17.72 -4.11 5.25
N LEU A 100 16.41 -4.20 5.02
CA LEU A 100 15.53 -5.11 5.77
C LEU A 100 15.30 -6.42 5.01
N LYS A 101 15.17 -7.51 5.78
CA LYS A 101 14.81 -8.83 5.29
C LYS A 101 13.57 -9.33 6.03
N GLU A 102 12.54 -9.69 5.26
CA GLU A 102 11.32 -10.36 5.75
C GLU A 102 11.52 -11.88 5.62
N SER A 103 11.34 -12.62 6.71
CA SER A 103 11.37 -14.07 6.72
C SER A 103 10.08 -14.64 6.13
N LYS A 104 10.07 -15.93 5.79
CA LYS A 104 8.85 -16.63 5.33
C LYS A 104 7.72 -16.65 6.36
N TYR A 105 8.02 -16.35 7.63
CA TYR A 105 7.06 -16.27 8.73
C TYR A 105 6.68 -14.83 9.10
N GLY A 106 7.17 -13.82 8.34
CA GLY A 106 6.86 -12.41 8.57
C GLY A 106 7.76 -11.72 9.60
N GLU A 107 8.83 -12.37 10.06
CA GLU A 107 9.80 -11.72 10.94
C GLU A 107 10.70 -10.79 10.13
N VAL A 108 10.81 -9.53 10.56
CA VAL A 108 11.65 -8.54 9.90
C VAL A 108 12.95 -8.38 10.68
N THR A 109 14.07 -8.46 9.97
CA THR A 109 15.42 -8.28 10.52
C THR A 109 16.19 -7.23 9.74
N GLY A 110 17.08 -6.51 10.42
CA GLY A 110 17.92 -5.47 9.84
C GLY A 110 17.96 -4.21 10.71
N ASP A 111 18.76 -3.23 10.28
CA ASP A 111 18.86 -1.93 10.94
C ASP A 111 17.77 -1.00 10.39
N ILE A 112 16.76 -0.73 11.21
CA ILE A 112 15.59 0.08 10.85
C ILE A 112 15.99 1.53 10.53
N GLU A 113 16.88 2.14 11.31
CA GLU A 113 17.28 3.53 11.12
C GLU A 113 18.08 3.70 9.83
N ALA A 114 19.08 2.84 9.62
CA ALA A 114 19.86 2.85 8.39
C ALA A 114 18.99 2.57 7.17
N SER A 115 18.02 1.66 7.29
CA SER A 115 17.08 1.36 6.23
C SER A 115 16.08 2.48 5.96
N LYS A 116 15.64 3.22 6.98
CA LYS A 116 14.79 4.41 6.82
C LYS A 116 15.52 5.47 5.98
N VAL A 117 16.77 5.77 6.30
CA VAL A 117 17.59 6.75 5.56
C VAL A 117 17.74 6.34 4.10
N LYS A 118 18.11 5.07 3.84
CA LYS A 118 18.21 4.53 2.47
C LYS A 118 16.88 4.62 1.71
N THR A 119 15.76 4.37 2.39
CA THR A 119 14.42 4.42 1.81
C THR A 119 14.04 5.84 1.41
N ILE A 120 14.28 6.83 2.27
CA ILE A 120 14.04 8.25 1.95
C ILE A 120 14.87 8.67 0.74
N THR A 121 16.16 8.34 0.72
CA THR A 121 17.04 8.63 -0.42
C THR A 121 16.53 7.99 -1.72
N ALA A 122 16.11 6.72 -1.67
CA ALA A 122 15.57 6.01 -2.83
C ALA A 122 14.29 6.68 -3.38
N LEU A 123 13.37 7.09 -2.49
CA LEU A 123 12.13 7.78 -2.85
C LEU A 123 12.35 9.20 -3.38
N ASN A 124 13.42 9.88 -2.95
CA ASN A 124 13.80 11.19 -3.48
C ASN A 124 14.47 11.10 -4.85
N SER A 125 15.21 10.02 -5.11
CA SER A 125 15.86 9.76 -6.41
C SER A 125 14.93 9.20 -7.49
N SER A 126 13.70 8.84 -7.13
CA SER A 126 12.72 8.28 -8.06
C SER A 126 11.83 9.41 -8.60
N ASP A 127 11.68 9.51 -9.92
CA ASP A 127 10.70 10.39 -10.57
C ASP A 127 9.28 9.89 -10.26
N LEU A 128 8.74 10.34 -9.13
CA LEU A 128 7.41 9.99 -8.62
C LEU A 128 6.40 11.07 -8.96
#